data_AF-A0A944PRR0-F1
#
_entry.id   AF-A0A944PRR0-F1
#
_cell.length_a   1.000
_cell.length_b   1.000
_cell.length_c   1.000
_cell.angle_alpha   90.00
_cell.angle_beta   90.00
_cell.angle_gamma   90.00
#
_symmetry.space_group_name_H-M   'P 1'
#
loop_
_entity.id
_entity.type
_entity.pdbx_description
1 polymer ?
#
loop_
_entity_poly.entity_id
_entity_poly.type
_entity_poly.pdbx_seq_one_letter_code
_entity_poly.pdbx_strand_id
1 'polypeptide(L)'
;MISMSGDGANDQELYWGIDVPGLTEEDASRLASTIRSSGLSPEPILVNPEMFLTLRIDRETAGALRSALLRTQLNPIIDGLRESIDDWLDSTAEDL
;
A
#
# COMPACT_ATOMS: atom_id res chain seq x y z
N MET A 1 -1.46 28.52 29.17
CA MET A 1 -0.12 27.92 29.06
C MET A 1 -0.20 26.56 29.71
N ILE A 2 -0.34 25.51 28.90
CA ILE A 2 -0.21 24.12 29.35
C ILE A 2 0.81 23.50 28.41
N SER A 3 2.03 23.34 28.94
CA SER A 3 3.05 22.51 28.33
C SER A 3 2.75 21.07 28.74
N MET A 4 2.61 20.19 27.76
CA MET A 4 2.78 18.76 27.97
C MET A 4 3.96 18.30 27.11
N SER A 5 4.99 17.85 27.81
CA SER A 5 6.13 17.13 27.26
C SER A 5 5.91 15.63 27.52
N GLY A 6 6.07 14.83 26.48
CA GLY A 6 6.07 13.36 26.46
C GLY A 6 6.15 12.97 24.99
N ASP A 7 7.35 12.81 24.43
CA ASP A 7 8.26 11.65 24.51
C ASP A 7 7.63 10.36 23.96
N GLY A 8 8.19 9.89 22.84
CA GLY A 8 7.73 8.72 22.09
C GLY A 8 7.18 9.06 20.70
N ALA A 9 8.05 9.39 19.76
CA ALA A 9 7.72 9.45 18.33
C ALA A 9 7.31 8.05 17.84
N ASN A 10 6.02 7.74 17.93
CA ASN A 10 5.35 6.82 17.01
C ASN A 10 4.75 7.70 15.91
N ASP A 11 5.59 8.14 14.97
CA ASP A 11 5.14 8.70 13.68
C ASP A 11 4.56 7.54 12.83
N GLN A 12 3.51 6.89 13.33
CA GLN A 12 2.58 6.21 12.45
C GLN A 12 1.88 7.32 11.69
N GLU A 13 2.38 7.64 10.50
CA GLU A 13 1.71 8.56 9.58
C GLU A 13 0.23 8.14 9.51
N LEU A 14 -0.64 8.99 10.06
CA LEU A 14 -2.07 8.75 10.12
C LEU A 14 -2.65 8.98 8.72
N TYR A 15 -2.59 7.93 7.91
CA TYR A 15 -3.26 7.89 6.62
C TYR A 15 -4.77 7.73 6.83
N TRP A 16 -5.56 8.62 6.24
CA TRP A 16 -7.01 8.53 6.21
C TRP A 16 -7.48 8.45 4.76
N GLY A 17 -8.38 7.50 4.48
CA GLY A 17 -9.01 7.34 3.17
C GLY A 17 -10.38 8.00 3.14
N ILE A 18 -10.80 8.46 1.96
CA ILE A 18 -12.15 8.97 1.73
C ILE A 18 -12.75 8.30 0.49
N ASP A 19 -13.90 7.64 0.68
CA ASP A 19 -14.70 7.13 -0.43
C ASP A 19 -15.61 8.25 -0.94
N VAL A 20 -15.54 8.52 -2.24
CA VAL A 20 -16.38 9.54 -2.89
C VAL A 20 -17.35 8.85 -3.86
N PRO A 21 -18.61 8.62 -3.48
CA PRO A 21 -19.58 7.94 -4.33
C PRO A 21 -19.80 8.67 -5.66
N GLY A 22 -19.80 7.92 -6.77
CA GLY A 22 -20.02 8.47 -8.11
C GLY A 22 -18.81 9.18 -8.71
N LEU A 23 -17.64 9.13 -8.05
CA LEU A 23 -16.39 9.65 -8.61
C LEU A 23 -15.99 8.83 -9.83
N THR A 24 -15.86 9.49 -10.99
CA THR A 24 -15.34 8.86 -12.20
C THR A 24 -13.81 8.85 -12.19
N GLU A 25 -13.19 8.05 -13.05
CA GLU A 25 -11.73 8.03 -13.24
C GLU A 25 -11.18 9.41 -13.69
N GLU A 26 -11.94 10.13 -14.52
CA GLU A 26 -11.58 11.48 -14.96
C GLU A 26 -11.61 12.48 -13.79
N ASP A 27 -12.66 12.44 -12.96
CA ASP A 27 -12.79 13.30 -11.79
C ASP A 27 -11.67 13.01 -10.78
N ALA A 28 -11.39 11.73 -10.52
CA ALA A 28 -10.30 11.30 -9.65
C ALA A 28 -8.93 11.82 -10.15
N SER A 29 -8.68 11.73 -11.46
CA SER A 29 -7.45 12.23 -12.10
C SER A 29 -7.30 13.75 -11.97
N ARG A 30 -8.38 14.51 -12.15
CA ARG A 30 -8.40 15.97 -11.97
C ARG A 30 -8.16 16.37 -10.52
N LEU A 31 -8.79 15.65 -9.58
CA LEU A 31 -8.62 15.88 -8.15
C LEU A 31 -7.16 15.63 -7.73
N ALA A 32 -6.60 14.49 -8.15
CA ALA A 32 -5.21 14.14 -7.89
C ALA A 32 -4.22 15.16 -8.49
N SER A 33 -4.53 15.72 -9.65
CA SER A 33 -3.72 16.77 -10.27
C SER A 33 -3.78 18.08 -9.48
N THR A 34 -4.95 18.42 -8.94
CA THR A 34 -5.15 19.61 -8.10
C THR A 34 -4.42 19.50 -6.76
N ILE A 35 -4.46 18.32 -6.13
CA ILE A 35 -3.73 18.05 -4.88
C ILE A 35 -2.22 18.14 -5.15
N ARG A 36 -1.71 17.51 -6.22
CA ARG A 36 -0.31 17.60 -6.62
C ARG A 36 0.15 19.04 -6.88
N SER A 37 -0.66 19.84 -7.57
CA SER A 37 -0.31 21.25 -7.86
C SER A 37 -0.35 22.17 -6.63
N SER A 38 -1.08 21.78 -5.58
CA SER A 38 -1.12 22.52 -4.33
C SER A 38 0.09 22.31 -3.41
N GLY A 39 0.99 21.38 -3.75
CA GLY A 39 2.18 21.07 -2.95
C GLY A 39 1.86 20.41 -1.60
N LEU A 40 0.64 19.89 -1.44
CA LEU A 40 0.22 19.14 -0.26
C LEU A 40 0.79 17.72 -0.32
N SER A 41 1.39 17.28 0.78
CA SER A 41 1.84 15.89 1.01
C SER A 41 0.88 15.25 2.03
N PRO A 42 0.48 13.97 1.87
CA PRO A 42 1.01 12.97 0.93
C PRO A 42 0.44 13.05 -0.49
N GLU A 43 1.16 12.45 -1.45
CA GLU A 43 0.69 12.31 -2.82
C GLU A 43 -0.62 11.51 -2.89
N PRO A 44 -1.61 11.95 -3.70
CA PRO A 44 -2.87 11.24 -3.84
C PRO A 44 -2.66 9.93 -4.60
N ILE A 45 -3.04 8.81 -3.97
CA ILE A 45 -3.06 7.48 -4.60
C ILE A 45 -4.46 7.25 -5.16
N LEU A 46 -4.57 7.09 -6.48
CA LEU A 46 -5.83 6.73 -7.13
C LEU A 46 -5.98 5.21 -7.14
N VAL A 47 -7.04 4.72 -6.50
CA VAL A 47 -7.40 3.31 -6.48
C VAL A 47 -8.69 3.14 -7.26
N ASN A 48 -8.73 2.20 -8.21
CA ASN A 48 -9.98 1.77 -8.83
C ASN A 48 -10.65 0.75 -7.89
N PRO A 49 -11.81 1.07 -7.27
CA PRO A 49 -12.46 0.17 -6.33
C PRO A 49 -12.98 -1.13 -6.97
N GLU A 50 -13.13 -1.16 -8.30
CA GLU A 50 -13.55 -2.36 -9.04
C GLU A 50 -12.38 -3.34 -9.29
N MET A 51 -11.14 -2.90 -9.11
CA MET A 51 -9.96 -3.73 -9.27
C MET A 51 -9.40 -4.15 -7.91
N PHE A 52 -9.84 -5.31 -7.45
CA PHE A 52 -9.26 -6.00 -6.29
C PHE A 52 -8.74 -7.37 -6.71
N LEU A 53 -7.58 -7.75 -6.17
CA LEU A 53 -7.02 -9.10 -6.36
C LEU A 53 -6.89 -9.76 -4.98
N THR A 54 -7.60 -10.86 -4.81
CA THR A 54 -7.44 -11.73 -3.64
C THR A 54 -6.73 -13.01 -4.07
N LEU A 55 -5.55 -13.26 -3.50
CA LEU A 55 -4.82 -14.50 -3.69
C LEU A 55 -4.99 -15.40 -2.46
N ARG A 56 -5.50 -16.61 -2.67
CA ARG A 56 -5.55 -17.66 -1.64
C ARG A 56 -4.58 -18.76 -2.04
N ILE A 57 -3.40 -18.73 -1.45
CA ILE A 57 -2.30 -19.63 -1.79
C ILE A 57 -1.72 -20.25 -0.52
N ASP A 58 -1.25 -21.48 -0.62
CA ASP A 58 -0.50 -22.14 0.44
C ASP A 58 0.97 -21.67 0.44
N ARG A 59 1.73 -22.12 1.46
CA ARG A 59 3.14 -21.74 1.65
C ARG A 59 4.03 -22.14 0.47
N GLU A 60 3.80 -23.33 -0.09
CA GLU A 60 4.57 -23.82 -1.25
C GLU A 60 4.33 -22.94 -2.47
N THR A 61 3.07 -22.64 -2.75
CA THR A 61 2.63 -21.79 -3.86
C THR A 61 3.13 -20.36 -3.69
N ALA A 62 3.12 -19.81 -2.47
CA ALA A 62 3.70 -18.50 -2.17
C ALA A 62 5.22 -18.46 -2.45
N GLY A 63 5.97 -19.50 -2.07
CA GLY A 63 7.40 -19.60 -2.38
C GLY A 63 7.69 -19.70 -3.89
N ALA A 64 6.85 -20.43 -4.62
CA ALA A 64 6.93 -20.50 -6.09
C ALA A 64 6.61 -19.15 -6.74
N LEU A 65 5.56 -18.46 -6.26
CA LEU A 65 5.17 -17.13 -6.73
C LEU A 65 6.29 -16.11 -6.48
N ARG A 66 6.85 -16.06 -5.27
CA ARG A 66 8.04 -15.25 -4.94
C ARG A 66 9.16 -15.46 -5.95
N SER A 67 9.49 -16.73 -6.22
CA SER A 67 10.57 -17.10 -7.17
C SER A 67 10.29 -16.65 -8.59
N ALA A 68 9.02 -16.65 -9.02
CA ALA A 68 8.60 -16.13 -10.32
C ALA A 68 8.68 -14.59 -10.38
N LEU A 69 8.27 -13.90 -9.31
CA LEU A 69 8.33 -12.44 -9.21
C LEU A 69 9.78 -11.92 -9.28
N LEU A 70 10.75 -12.65 -8.72
CA LEU A 70 12.19 -12.32 -8.84
C LEU A 70 12.71 -12.28 -10.29
N ARG A 71 12.02 -12.95 -11.23
CA ARG A 71 12.38 -13.00 -12.66
C ARG A 71 11.61 -11.98 -13.50
N THR A 72 10.69 -11.25 -12.88
CA THR A 72 9.82 -10.29 -13.55
C THR A 72 10.48 -8.91 -13.57
N GLN A 73 10.17 -8.10 -14.58
CA GLN A 73 10.64 -6.72 -14.62
C GLN A 73 10.14 -5.96 -13.38
N LEU A 74 11.08 -5.36 -12.65
CA LEU A 74 10.78 -4.62 -11.44
C LEU A 74 9.89 -3.42 -11.74
N ASN A 75 8.77 -3.36 -11.04
CA ASN A 75 7.95 -2.18 -10.89
C ASN A 75 7.46 -2.14 -9.43
N PRO A 76 7.02 -0.97 -8.94
CA PRO A 76 6.63 -0.81 -7.54
C PRO A 76 5.54 -1.79 -7.06
N ILE A 77 4.65 -2.25 -7.96
CA ILE A 77 3.60 -3.21 -7.63
C ILE A 77 4.20 -4.60 -7.40
N ILE A 78 5.12 -5.02 -8.28
CA ILE A 78 5.82 -6.31 -8.16
C ILE A 78 6.73 -6.32 -6.93
N ASP A 79 7.39 -5.20 -6.63
CA ASP A 79 8.21 -5.06 -5.43
C ASP A 79 7.37 -5.14 -4.15
N GLY A 80 6.25 -4.40 -4.07
CA GLY A 80 5.36 -4.46 -2.91
C GLY A 80 4.69 -5.83 -2.73
N LEU A 81 4.31 -6.49 -3.82
CA LEU A 81 3.79 -7.87 -3.76
C LEU A 81 4.87 -8.85 -3.27
N ARG A 82 6.12 -8.69 -3.72
CA ARG A 82 7.23 -9.54 -3.25
C ARG A 82 7.50 -9.33 -1.77
N GLU A 83 7.57 -8.09 -1.30
CA GLU A 83 7.75 -7.75 0.11
C GLU A 83 6.64 -8.34 0.98
N SER A 84 5.38 -8.20 0.55
CA SER A 84 4.23 -8.79 1.26
C SER A 84 4.30 -10.32 1.36
N ILE A 85 4.82 -11.00 0.33
CA ILE A 85 5.00 -12.45 0.35
C ILE A 85 6.17 -12.84 1.25
N ASP A 86 7.27 -12.09 1.24
CA ASP A 86 8.45 -12.33 2.07
C ASP A 86 8.08 -12.19 3.56
N ASP A 87 7.41 -11.11 3.94
CA ASP A 87 6.92 -10.88 5.31
C ASP A 87 5.98 -11.99 5.79
N TRP A 88 5.06 -12.44 4.92
CA TRP A 88 4.15 -13.53 5.29
C TRP A 88 4.87 -14.88 5.43
N LEU A 89 5.85 -15.17 4.59
CA LEU A 89 6.65 -16.39 4.67
C LEU A 89 7.55 -16.40 5.92
N ASP A 90 8.09 -15.25 6.30
CA ASP A 90 8.99 -15.10 7.44
C ASP A 90 8.22 -15.11 8.78
N SER A 91 7.10 -14.39 8.88
CA SER A 91 6.26 -14.39 10.10
C SER A 91 5.74 -15.77 10.49
N THR A 92 5.42 -16.61 9.51
CA THR A 92 4.96 -17.99 9.75
C THR A 92 6.10 -18.98 10.03
N ALA A 93 7.37 -18.56 9.94
CA ALA A 93 8.52 -19.35 10.35
C ALA A 93 8.82 -19.21 11.86
N GLU A 94 8.35 -18.14 12.51
CA GLU A 94 8.55 -17.90 13.94
C GLU A 94 7.51 -18.61 14.84
N ASP A 95 6.42 -19.11 14.26
CA ASP A 95 5.32 -19.81 14.95
C ASP A 95 5.46 -21.35 14.96
N LEU A 96 6.61 -21.90 14.54
CA LEU A 96 6.91 -23.34 14.52
C LEU A 96 8.13 -23.69 15.40
#